data_AF-A0A848WZN3-F1
#
_entry.id   AF-A0A848WZN3-F1
#
_cell.length_a   1.000
_cell.length_b   1.000
_cell.length_c   1.000
_cell.angle_alpha   90.00
_cell.angle_beta   90.00
_cell.angle_gamma   90.00
#
_symmetry.space_group_name_H-M   'P 1'
#
loop_
_entity.id
_entity.type
_entity.pdbx_description
1 polymer ?
#
loop_
_entity_poly.entity_id
_entity_poly.type
_entity_poly.pdbx_seq_one_letter_code
_entity_poly.pdbx_strand_id
1 'polypeptide(L)'
;MSESYEPIFGKVAQSALTNPGHQKPHVLVLSERPPADFAHADFLISWAPAPNTNTKFPPEARAYQNEAQYLWRWILQLGPDFVVTENESLATALDGKIPSGKTMPNSIKEPSAIRIELQKRASRSPIQVAEALSNHYGHKFGRVSYIPALAMVGRLRLAELTESDVTAEIAALAKSGKKPPVISGAAVSGHLIFAELGLKEDVITAAESGIKNPAHNEMSDSVFMICPLLAAAGRMSGEDKYFQASVEHLERMQDFCLRDDGIYRHSPLDEAAWGRGNGFPALGLAWTLSEMPADFPGQKKVLVSFQNHLSALAKHQDASGMWHQVIDKPGSYREFTSTCMITFAMLRGMRNGWLDRDTFEPLSDRGWNAIKKRVSLDGKSIVDGCTGTGKQKSLQDYYLRTAILGPDDRCGAMALLLATERAFWEQKNAKAK
;
A
#
# COMPACT_ATOMS: atom_id res chain seq x y z
N MET A 1 -3.14 32.19 -10.41
CA MET A 1 -1.79 32.63 -10.01
C MET A 1 -0.88 31.42 -10.17
N SER A 2 -0.01 31.49 -11.17
CA SER A 2 0.95 30.45 -11.54
C SER A 2 2.22 30.62 -10.71
N GLU A 3 2.34 29.85 -9.64
CA GLU A 3 3.65 29.57 -9.05
C GLU A 3 4.05 28.18 -9.54
N SER A 4 5.04 28.17 -10.43
CA SER A 4 5.75 26.98 -10.86
C SER A 4 6.45 26.38 -9.65
N TYR A 5 5.90 25.29 -9.12
CA TYR A 5 6.62 24.41 -8.22
C TYR A 5 7.78 23.77 -9.01
N GLU A 6 8.95 24.38 -8.98
CA GLU A 6 10.17 23.68 -9.39
C GLU A 6 10.43 22.55 -8.39
N PRO A 7 10.65 21.31 -8.87
CA PRO A 7 10.93 20.20 -7.97
C PRO A 7 12.31 20.40 -7.35
N ILE A 8 12.38 20.45 -6.02
CA ILE A 8 13.65 20.31 -5.28
C ILE A 8 14.29 18.99 -5.76
N PHE A 9 15.39 19.10 -6.52
CA PHE A 9 16.12 17.96 -7.04
C PHE A 9 16.90 17.28 -5.91
N GLY A 10 16.22 16.43 -5.12
CA GLY A 10 16.89 15.53 -4.19
C GLY A 10 17.69 14.48 -4.96
N LYS A 11 18.98 14.72 -5.24
CA LYS A 11 19.90 13.69 -5.74
C LYS A 11 20.69 13.09 -4.58
N VAL A 12 20.69 11.75 -4.50
CA VAL A 12 21.66 11.02 -3.69
C VAL A 12 23.01 11.16 -4.39
N ALA A 13 23.89 12.02 -3.88
CA ALA A 13 25.28 12.08 -4.32
C ALA A 13 26.10 11.10 -3.47
N GLN A 14 26.84 10.19 -4.12
CA GLN A 14 27.91 9.47 -3.41
C GLN A 14 29.01 10.48 -3.08
N SER A 15 29.25 10.76 -1.79
CA SER A 15 30.28 11.71 -1.39
C SER A 15 31.68 11.20 -1.75
N ALA A 16 32.61 12.13 -2.03
CA ALA A 16 34.04 11.86 -2.23
C ALA A 16 34.81 11.51 -0.94
N LEU A 17 34.12 11.25 0.18
CA LEU A 17 34.75 10.92 1.47
C LEU A 17 35.43 9.54 1.39
N THR A 18 36.76 9.51 1.38
CA THR A 18 37.57 8.29 1.47
C THR A 18 37.95 7.99 2.92
N ASN A 19 37.80 6.74 3.38
CA ASN A 19 38.50 6.27 4.58
C ASN A 19 38.85 4.77 4.47
N PRO A 20 39.98 4.30 5.05
CA PRO A 20 40.36 2.90 5.08
C PRO A 20 39.60 2.20 6.21
N GLY A 21 38.62 1.37 5.83
CA GLY A 21 37.86 0.53 6.75
C GLY A 21 36.37 0.90 6.85
N HIS A 22 35.55 0.14 6.11
CA HIS A 22 34.12 -0.09 6.33
C HIS A 22 33.13 1.02 5.88
N GLN A 23 32.32 0.66 4.87
CA GLN A 23 31.14 1.30 4.24
C GLN A 23 31.11 2.85 4.04
N LYS A 24 30.94 3.28 2.77
CA LYS A 24 30.76 4.70 2.42
C LYS A 24 29.49 5.30 3.08
N PRO A 25 29.54 6.57 3.54
CA PRO A 25 28.36 7.33 3.99
C PRO A 25 27.25 7.35 2.95
N HIS A 26 26.00 7.32 3.40
CA HIS A 26 24.86 7.74 2.59
C HIS A 26 24.58 9.22 2.86
N VAL A 27 24.89 10.08 1.89
CA VAL A 27 24.61 11.53 1.99
C VAL A 27 23.42 11.86 1.10
N LEU A 28 22.39 12.46 1.68
CA LEU A 28 21.32 13.09 0.95
C LEU A 28 21.66 14.57 0.80
N VAL A 29 21.78 15.04 -0.44
CA VAL A 29 22.02 16.45 -0.72
C VAL A 29 20.73 17.08 -1.22
N LEU A 30 20.34 18.17 -0.56
CA LEU A 30 19.20 19.01 -0.90
C LEU A 30 19.76 20.37 -1.33
N SER A 31 19.89 20.59 -2.64
CA SER A 31 20.39 21.84 -3.20
C SER A 31 19.53 22.24 -4.41
N GLU A 32 19.37 23.54 -4.60
CA GLU A 32 18.79 24.14 -5.81
C GLU A 32 19.84 24.23 -6.94
N ARG A 33 21.12 23.93 -6.65
CA ARG A 33 22.26 24.03 -7.60
C ARG A 33 22.84 22.65 -7.98
N PRO A 34 23.49 22.52 -9.15
CA PRO A 34 24.07 21.27 -9.60
C PRO A 34 25.28 20.80 -8.76
N PRO A 35 25.63 19.49 -8.80
CA PRO A 35 26.49 18.81 -7.81
C PRO A 35 27.98 19.19 -7.73
N ALA A 36 28.46 20.20 -8.46
CA ALA A 36 29.90 20.42 -8.61
C ALA A 36 30.55 21.21 -7.45
N ASP A 37 29.77 21.94 -6.63
CA ASP A 37 30.27 22.92 -5.66
C ASP A 37 29.91 22.60 -4.19
N PHE A 38 30.06 21.35 -3.75
CA PHE A 38 29.73 20.94 -2.37
C PHE A 38 30.73 21.40 -1.29
N ALA A 39 31.77 22.15 -1.65
CA ALA A 39 32.73 22.72 -0.70
C ALA A 39 32.12 23.85 0.16
N HIS A 40 30.90 24.32 -0.15
CA HIS A 40 30.26 25.49 0.43
C HIS A 40 28.88 25.23 1.05
N ALA A 41 28.54 23.98 1.41
CA ALA A 41 27.26 23.72 2.06
C ALA A 41 27.17 24.38 3.45
N ASP A 42 26.19 25.27 3.64
CA ASP A 42 26.06 26.08 4.85
C ASP A 42 25.48 25.33 6.06
N PHE A 43 24.72 24.25 5.83
CA PHE A 43 24.05 23.50 6.89
C PHE A 43 24.10 21.97 6.71
N LEU A 44 24.48 21.30 7.79
CA LEU A 44 24.53 19.84 7.94
C LEU A 44 23.54 19.38 9.01
N ILE A 45 22.67 18.45 8.66
CA ILE A 45 21.83 17.73 9.60
C ILE A 45 22.38 16.32 9.71
N SER A 46 22.94 16.02 10.87
CA SER A 46 23.58 14.74 11.14
C SER A 46 22.60 13.83 11.87
N TRP A 47 22.34 12.67 11.27
CA TRP A 47 21.61 11.59 11.91
C TRP A 47 22.56 10.59 12.59
N ALA A 48 23.82 10.99 12.78
CA ALA A 48 24.80 10.24 13.57
C ALA A 48 24.20 9.85 14.92
N PRO A 49 24.65 8.73 15.52
CA PRO A 49 24.07 8.22 16.75
C PRO A 49 24.31 9.23 17.88
N ALA A 50 23.36 10.14 18.09
CA ALA A 50 23.21 10.78 19.39
C ALA A 50 22.77 9.65 20.34
N PRO A 51 23.53 9.32 21.39
CA PRO A 51 23.32 8.14 22.23
C PRO A 51 21.93 8.01 22.90
N ASN A 52 21.09 9.05 22.80
CA ASN A 52 19.81 9.18 23.49
C ASN A 52 18.64 9.59 22.58
N THR A 53 18.77 9.49 21.25
CA THR A 53 17.61 9.73 20.37
C THR A 53 16.84 8.43 20.18
N ASN A 54 15.79 8.25 20.99
CA ASN A 54 14.81 7.19 20.77
C ASN A 54 14.06 7.54 19.47
N THR A 55 14.62 7.17 18.30
CA THR A 55 14.03 7.48 16.99
C THR A 55 12.76 6.67 16.82
N LYS A 56 11.63 7.26 17.22
CA LYS A 56 10.30 6.69 16.99
C LYS A 56 9.95 6.76 15.50
N PHE A 57 9.22 5.75 15.03
CA PHE A 57 8.66 5.72 13.68
C PHE A 57 7.13 5.80 13.72
N PRO A 58 6.50 6.75 12.99
CA PRO A 58 7.15 7.89 12.32
C PRO A 58 7.77 8.86 13.34
N PRO A 59 8.77 9.67 12.94
CA PRO A 59 9.35 10.70 13.80
C PRO A 59 8.29 11.71 14.30
N GLU A 60 8.35 12.10 15.57
CA GLU A 60 7.34 12.94 16.25
C GLU A 60 7.51 14.47 16.06
N ALA A 61 8.48 14.93 15.25
CA ALA A 61 8.83 16.35 15.14
C ALA A 61 7.93 17.17 14.19
N ARG A 62 8.06 18.52 14.24
CA ARG A 62 7.42 19.49 13.30
C ARG A 62 7.62 19.11 11.83
N ALA A 63 8.77 18.50 11.55
CA ALA A 63 9.11 17.62 10.46
C ALA A 63 7.97 17.11 9.54
N TYR A 64 6.91 16.52 10.08
CA TYR A 64 5.87 15.89 9.27
C TYR A 64 4.67 16.79 8.93
N GLN A 65 4.79 18.09 9.17
CA GLN A 65 3.76 19.07 8.84
C GLN A 65 4.23 19.96 7.68
N ASN A 66 3.28 20.43 6.86
CA ASN A 66 3.53 21.34 5.73
C ASN A 66 4.54 20.76 4.71
N GLU A 67 5.31 21.62 4.04
CA GLU A 67 6.28 21.24 2.99
C GLU A 67 7.39 20.29 3.50
N ALA A 68 7.69 20.34 4.80
CA ALA A 68 8.66 19.47 5.44
C ALA A 68 8.27 17.97 5.30
N GLN A 69 6.98 17.66 5.28
CA GLN A 69 6.48 16.30 5.15
C GLN A 69 7.06 15.57 3.92
N TYR A 70 7.26 16.29 2.81
CA TYR A 70 7.83 15.71 1.59
C TYR A 70 9.27 15.23 1.80
N LEU A 71 10.11 16.08 2.39
CA LEU A 71 11.52 15.78 2.66
C LEU A 71 11.67 14.63 3.63
N TRP A 72 10.81 14.59 4.63
CA TRP A 72 10.80 13.53 5.61
C TRP A 72 10.45 12.17 5.04
N ARG A 73 9.53 12.11 4.06
CA ARG A 73 9.27 10.88 3.30
C ARG A 73 10.52 10.42 2.53
N TRP A 74 11.25 11.34 1.92
CA TRP A 74 12.51 11.03 1.23
C TRP A 74 13.59 10.54 2.20
N ILE A 75 13.76 11.20 3.34
CA ILE A 75 14.72 10.81 4.39
C ILE A 75 14.39 9.41 4.92
N LEU A 76 13.13 9.12 5.25
CA LEU A 76 12.72 7.77 5.69
C LEU A 76 12.96 6.70 4.62
N GLN A 77 12.77 7.04 3.36
CA GLN A 77 12.94 6.12 2.24
C GLN A 77 14.41 5.80 1.98
N LEU A 78 15.29 6.81 2.08
CA LEU A 78 16.70 6.69 1.76
C LEU A 78 17.56 6.26 2.96
N GLY A 79 17.12 6.57 4.18
CA GLY A 79 17.89 6.36 5.41
C GLY A 79 19.30 6.95 5.31
N PRO A 80 19.45 8.26 5.00
CA PRO A 80 20.76 8.87 4.87
C PRO A 80 21.43 9.01 6.23
N ASP A 81 22.76 8.95 6.24
CA ASP A 81 23.58 9.26 7.40
C ASP A 81 23.67 10.77 7.65
N PHE A 82 23.62 11.56 6.57
CA PHE A 82 23.66 13.02 6.60
C PHE A 82 22.68 13.60 5.60
N VAL A 83 22.07 14.71 5.99
CA VAL A 83 21.35 15.59 5.06
C VAL A 83 22.13 16.90 4.98
N VAL A 84 22.51 17.28 3.77
CA VAL A 84 23.24 18.53 3.49
C VAL A 84 22.28 19.47 2.77
N THR A 85 22.16 20.71 3.24
CA THR A 85 21.30 21.74 2.64
C THR A 85 21.95 23.12 2.69
N GLU A 86 21.73 23.92 1.65
CA GLU A 86 22.08 25.35 1.62
C GLU A 86 20.93 26.23 2.15
N ASN A 87 19.74 25.64 2.34
CA ASN A 87 18.54 26.36 2.74
C ASN A 87 18.31 26.26 4.27
N GLU A 88 18.43 27.40 4.96
CA GLU A 88 18.23 27.52 6.42
C GLU A 88 16.79 27.23 6.86
N SER A 89 15.77 27.56 6.05
CA SER A 89 14.39 27.26 6.36
C SER A 89 14.12 25.75 6.27
N LEU A 90 14.76 25.07 5.31
CA LEU A 90 14.78 23.62 5.20
C LEU A 90 15.46 22.97 6.40
N ALA A 91 16.60 23.53 6.80
CA ALA A 91 17.32 23.08 7.98
C ALA A 91 16.46 23.21 9.24
N THR A 92 15.78 24.34 9.41
CA THR A 92 14.86 24.61 10.53
C THR A 92 13.62 23.71 10.51
N ALA A 93 13.10 23.39 9.32
CA ALA A 93 11.95 22.50 9.15
C ALA A 93 12.29 21.03 9.47
N LEU A 94 13.53 20.63 9.21
CA LEU A 94 14.08 19.32 9.55
C LEU A 94 14.64 19.28 10.98
N ASP A 95 14.90 20.43 11.61
CA ASP A 95 15.41 20.54 12.97
C ASP A 95 14.33 20.16 14.00
N GLY A 96 14.45 18.93 14.49
CA GLY A 96 13.57 18.37 15.50
C GLY A 96 14.35 17.41 16.40
N LYS A 97 14.91 17.91 17.51
CA LYS A 97 15.73 17.12 18.46
C LYS A 97 16.88 16.34 17.82
N ILE A 98 17.30 16.68 16.60
CA ILE A 98 18.38 16.02 15.85
C ILE A 98 19.56 16.99 15.78
N PRO A 99 20.80 16.55 16.03
CA PRO A 99 21.95 17.45 15.96
C PRO A 99 22.10 18.09 14.57
N SER A 100 22.04 19.43 14.53
CA SER A 100 22.38 20.25 13.36
C SER A 100 23.73 20.95 13.59
N GLY A 101 24.48 21.19 12.51
CA GLY A 101 25.79 21.85 12.56
C GLY A 101 26.21 22.39 11.20
N LYS A 102 27.34 23.08 11.13
CA LYS A 102 27.89 23.65 9.86
C LYS A 102 29.12 22.92 9.34
N THR A 103 29.59 21.89 10.04
CA THR A 103 30.86 21.21 9.71
C THR A 103 30.62 19.73 9.43
N MET A 104 31.01 19.29 8.23
CA MET A 104 31.04 17.86 7.85
C MET A 104 31.99 17.09 8.77
N PRO A 105 31.59 15.94 9.33
CA PRO A 105 32.52 15.08 10.05
C PRO A 105 33.54 14.47 9.07
N ASN A 106 34.80 14.43 9.49
CA ASN A 106 35.89 13.85 8.70
C ASN A 106 35.78 12.33 8.51
N SER A 107 35.01 11.64 9.36
CA SER A 107 34.68 10.21 9.22
C SER A 107 33.41 9.85 9.98
N ILE A 108 32.78 8.73 9.60
CA ILE A 108 31.63 8.15 10.29
C ILE A 108 32.06 6.79 10.84
N LYS A 109 31.86 6.56 12.13
CA LYS A 109 32.18 5.29 12.77
C LYS A 109 31.06 4.25 12.63
N GLU A 110 29.80 4.69 12.59
CA GLU A 110 28.62 3.82 12.53
C GLU A 110 27.50 4.45 11.68
N PRO A 111 26.67 3.64 10.98
CA PRO A 111 25.47 4.12 10.29
C PRO A 111 24.53 4.91 11.21
N SER A 112 23.79 5.86 10.65
CA SER A 112 22.77 6.63 11.37
C SER A 112 21.66 5.74 11.95
N ALA A 113 21.01 6.22 13.03
CA ALA A 113 19.88 5.52 13.64
C ALA A 113 18.75 5.24 12.63
N ILE A 114 18.49 6.18 11.71
CA ILE A 114 17.47 6.03 10.67
C ILE A 114 17.87 5.00 9.60
N ARG A 115 19.17 4.91 9.24
CA ARG A 115 19.70 3.88 8.35
C ARG A 115 19.61 2.50 8.99
N ILE A 116 19.99 2.38 10.26
CA ILE A 116 19.88 1.13 11.03
C ILE A 116 18.41 0.68 11.11
N GLU A 117 17.50 1.58 11.45
CA GLU A 117 16.06 1.30 11.52
C GLU A 117 15.49 0.89 10.15
N LEU A 118 15.90 1.56 9.07
CA LEU A 118 15.51 1.18 7.70
C LEU A 118 16.04 -0.21 7.32
N GLN A 119 17.29 -0.53 7.65
CA GLN A 119 17.90 -1.84 7.40
C GLN A 119 17.18 -2.94 8.17
N LYS A 120 16.87 -2.73 9.46
CA LYS A 120 16.08 -3.66 10.28
C LYS A 120 14.69 -3.90 9.68
N ARG A 121 13.99 -2.84 9.25
CA ARG A 121 12.68 -2.99 8.61
C ARG A 121 12.76 -3.76 7.29
N ALA A 122 13.82 -3.52 6.51
CA ALA A 122 14.06 -4.16 5.23
C ALA A 122 14.49 -5.63 5.34
N SER A 123 15.11 -6.07 6.44
CA SER A 123 15.56 -7.46 6.60
C SER A 123 14.47 -8.44 7.01
N ARG A 124 13.30 -7.94 7.46
CA ARG A 124 12.19 -8.79 7.90
C ARG A 124 11.65 -9.67 6.78
N SER A 125 11.34 -10.92 7.12
CA SER A 125 10.58 -11.83 6.26
C SER A 125 9.10 -11.40 6.18
N PRO A 126 8.34 -11.89 5.19
CA PRO A 126 6.90 -11.63 5.11
C PRO A 126 6.13 -12.10 6.34
N ILE A 127 6.49 -13.26 6.91
CA ILE A 127 5.88 -13.78 8.14
C ILE A 127 6.14 -12.84 9.32
N GLN A 128 7.38 -12.39 9.52
CA GLN A 128 7.71 -11.45 10.60
C GLN A 128 6.96 -10.12 10.48
N VAL A 129 6.75 -9.61 9.27
CA VAL A 129 5.95 -8.41 9.03
C VAL A 129 4.47 -8.68 9.35
N ALA A 130 3.93 -9.82 8.90
CA ALA A 130 2.55 -10.22 9.17
C ALA A 130 2.28 -10.42 10.67
N GLU A 131 3.16 -11.08 11.41
CA GLU A 131 3.07 -11.26 12.86
C GLU A 131 3.02 -9.91 13.59
N ALA A 132 3.96 -9.01 13.26
CA ALA A 132 4.01 -7.67 13.85
C ALA A 132 2.70 -6.88 13.60
N LEU A 133 2.19 -6.90 12.37
CA LEU A 133 0.90 -6.28 12.03
C LEU A 133 -0.27 -6.94 12.78
N SER A 134 -0.26 -8.27 12.88
CA SER A 134 -1.34 -9.04 13.50
C SER A 134 -1.49 -8.75 15.00
N ASN A 135 -0.45 -8.24 15.67
CA ASN A 135 -0.53 -7.82 17.08
C ASN A 135 -1.42 -6.58 17.29
N HIS A 136 -1.69 -5.82 16.23
CA HIS A 136 -2.37 -4.53 16.32
C HIS A 136 -3.68 -4.46 15.52
N TYR A 137 -3.77 -5.19 14.41
CA TYR A 137 -4.88 -5.09 13.46
C TYR A 137 -5.73 -6.37 13.40
N GLY A 138 -7.04 -6.23 13.21
CA GLY A 138 -7.96 -7.37 13.07
C GLY A 138 -8.50 -7.95 14.39
N HIS A 139 -8.46 -7.17 15.48
CA HIS A 139 -8.97 -7.56 16.81
C HIS A 139 -10.34 -6.98 17.15
N LYS A 140 -10.93 -6.18 16.25
CA LYS A 140 -12.22 -5.51 16.45
C LYS A 140 -13.03 -5.58 15.18
N PHE A 141 -14.30 -5.98 15.30
CA PHE A 141 -15.24 -6.08 14.19
C PHE A 141 -16.55 -5.34 14.47
N GLY A 142 -16.46 -4.13 15.06
CA GLY A 142 -17.64 -3.42 15.60
C GLY A 142 -18.81 -3.21 14.60
N ARG A 143 -18.50 -3.09 13.30
CA ARG A 143 -19.47 -3.07 12.19
C ARG A 143 -18.93 -3.88 11.04
N VAL A 144 -19.81 -4.59 10.33
CA VAL A 144 -19.45 -5.29 9.09
C VAL A 144 -19.04 -4.26 8.03
N SER A 145 -17.73 -4.26 7.72
CA SER A 145 -17.10 -3.38 6.74
C SER A 145 -15.79 -4.04 6.26
N TYR A 146 -15.37 -3.75 5.04
CA TYR A 146 -14.21 -4.40 4.43
C TYR A 146 -12.92 -4.22 5.23
N ILE A 147 -12.69 -3.07 5.85
CA ILE A 147 -11.41 -2.78 6.53
C ILE A 147 -11.12 -3.78 7.66
N PRO A 148 -11.97 -3.90 8.69
CA PRO A 148 -11.73 -4.87 9.75
C PRO A 148 -11.89 -6.32 9.24
N ALA A 149 -12.74 -6.57 8.22
CA ALA A 149 -12.88 -7.90 7.63
C ALA A 149 -11.56 -8.36 7.01
N LEU A 150 -10.93 -7.54 6.18
CA LEU A 150 -9.66 -7.85 5.51
C LEU A 150 -8.50 -8.02 6.50
N ALA A 151 -8.48 -7.25 7.59
CA ALA A 151 -7.52 -7.48 8.66
C ALA A 151 -7.71 -8.87 9.31
N MET A 152 -8.96 -9.28 9.56
CA MET A 152 -9.28 -10.63 10.07
C MET A 152 -8.94 -11.74 9.05
N VAL A 153 -9.21 -11.54 7.76
CA VAL A 153 -8.78 -12.46 6.70
C VAL A 153 -7.25 -12.58 6.69
N GLY A 154 -6.54 -11.47 6.85
CA GLY A 154 -5.09 -11.46 7.02
C GLY A 154 -4.62 -12.30 8.21
N ARG A 155 -5.32 -12.25 9.34
CA ARG A 155 -5.01 -13.10 10.52
C ARG A 155 -5.28 -14.58 10.26
N LEU A 156 -6.40 -14.94 9.63
CA LEU A 156 -6.67 -16.33 9.23
C LEU A 156 -5.56 -16.90 8.33
N ARG A 157 -5.15 -16.10 7.35
CA ARG A 157 -4.07 -16.47 6.41
C ARG A 157 -2.71 -16.60 7.09
N LEU A 158 -2.40 -15.73 8.04
CA LEU A 158 -1.20 -15.87 8.86
C LEU A 158 -1.24 -17.16 9.67
N ALA A 159 -2.40 -17.47 10.27
CA ALA A 159 -2.56 -18.67 11.06
C ALA A 159 -2.33 -19.95 10.25
N GLU A 160 -2.82 -20.00 9.00
CA GLU A 160 -2.51 -21.06 8.03
C GLU A 160 -0.99 -21.18 7.77
N LEU A 161 -0.30 -20.06 7.57
CA LEU A 161 1.14 -20.04 7.29
C LEU A 161 2.01 -20.48 8.48
N THR A 162 1.51 -20.30 9.70
CA THR A 162 2.23 -20.59 10.96
C THR A 162 1.73 -21.83 11.68
N GLU A 163 0.73 -22.53 11.12
CA GLU A 163 0.05 -23.66 11.75
C GLU A 163 -0.51 -23.32 13.15
N SER A 164 -1.02 -22.09 13.32
CA SER A 164 -1.71 -21.66 14.54
C SER A 164 -3.23 -21.69 14.35
N ASP A 165 -4.00 -21.68 15.44
CA ASP A 165 -5.46 -21.63 15.37
C ASP A 165 -6.01 -20.36 16.02
N VAL A 166 -6.60 -19.50 15.19
CA VAL A 166 -7.32 -18.28 15.57
C VAL A 166 -8.77 -18.31 15.09
N THR A 167 -9.20 -19.42 14.50
CA THR A 167 -10.47 -19.52 13.75
C THR A 167 -11.66 -19.28 14.66
N ALA A 168 -11.66 -19.88 15.85
CA ALA A 168 -12.73 -19.73 16.83
C ALA A 168 -12.86 -18.29 17.34
N GLU A 169 -11.72 -17.62 17.62
CA GLU A 169 -11.68 -16.21 18.04
C GLU A 169 -12.24 -15.30 16.93
N ILE A 170 -11.77 -15.49 15.70
CA ILE A 170 -12.18 -14.70 14.54
C ILE A 170 -13.67 -14.93 14.24
N ALA A 171 -14.16 -16.16 14.33
CA ALA A 171 -15.58 -16.47 14.16
C ALA A 171 -16.45 -15.79 15.23
N ALA A 172 -16.01 -15.77 16.48
CA ALA A 172 -16.71 -15.07 17.56
C ALA A 172 -16.74 -13.55 17.31
N LEU A 173 -15.62 -12.97 16.90
CA LEU A 173 -15.54 -11.56 16.52
C LEU A 173 -16.46 -11.23 15.34
N ALA A 174 -16.44 -12.06 14.28
CA ALA A 174 -17.26 -11.85 13.09
C ALA A 174 -18.76 -11.84 13.42
N LYS A 175 -19.21 -12.77 14.28
CA LYS A 175 -20.60 -12.84 14.77
C LYS A 175 -21.00 -11.66 15.64
N SER A 176 -20.06 -11.05 16.37
CA SER A 176 -20.32 -9.86 17.19
C SER A 176 -20.55 -8.58 16.36
N GLY A 177 -20.18 -8.60 15.08
CA GLY A 177 -20.22 -7.42 14.24
C GLY A 177 -21.63 -6.97 13.89
N LYS A 178 -21.90 -5.67 14.09
CA LYS A 178 -23.20 -5.09 13.74
C LYS A 178 -23.36 -5.05 12.22
N LYS A 179 -24.34 -5.79 11.72
CA LYS A 179 -24.78 -5.73 10.32
C LYS A 179 -25.56 -4.44 10.11
N PRO A 180 -25.14 -3.55 9.18
CA PRO A 180 -25.85 -2.29 8.96
C PRO A 180 -27.22 -2.54 8.31
N PRO A 181 -28.24 -1.72 8.63
CA PRO A 181 -29.59 -1.88 8.09
C PRO A 181 -29.66 -1.64 6.58
N VAL A 182 -28.77 -0.79 6.05
CA VAL A 182 -28.54 -0.60 4.61
C VAL A 182 -27.14 -1.12 4.29
N ILE A 183 -27.07 -2.08 3.37
CA ILE A 183 -25.80 -2.69 2.96
C ILE A 183 -25.14 -1.78 1.93
N SER A 184 -24.17 -0.97 2.37
CA SER A 184 -23.28 -0.22 1.48
C SER A 184 -22.26 -1.18 0.82
N GLY A 185 -21.59 -0.75 -0.25
CA GLY A 185 -20.53 -1.57 -0.87
C GLY A 185 -19.43 -2.00 0.13
N ALA A 186 -19.06 -1.12 1.07
CA ALA A 186 -18.11 -1.47 2.13
C ALA A 186 -18.66 -2.58 3.06
N ALA A 187 -19.98 -2.61 3.29
CA ALA A 187 -20.62 -3.67 4.05
C ALA A 187 -20.70 -4.97 3.24
N VAL A 188 -21.00 -4.91 1.93
CA VAL A 188 -20.98 -6.10 1.03
C VAL A 188 -19.62 -6.79 1.12
N SER A 189 -18.54 -6.10 0.75
CA SER A 189 -17.17 -6.65 0.84
C SER A 189 -16.75 -6.99 2.27
N GLY A 190 -17.32 -6.35 3.28
CA GLY A 190 -17.17 -6.75 4.68
C GLY A 190 -17.62 -8.18 4.98
N HIS A 191 -18.51 -8.76 4.16
CA HIS A 191 -18.96 -10.15 4.31
C HIS A 191 -17.97 -11.18 3.74
N LEU A 192 -16.86 -10.76 3.10
CA LEU A 192 -15.83 -11.69 2.66
C LEU A 192 -15.25 -12.51 3.81
N ILE A 193 -15.18 -11.95 5.03
CA ILE A 193 -14.76 -12.71 6.21
C ILE A 193 -15.70 -13.90 6.50
N PHE A 194 -17.00 -13.77 6.21
CA PHE A 194 -17.95 -14.85 6.40
C PHE A 194 -17.78 -15.95 5.34
N ALA A 195 -17.33 -15.60 4.13
CA ALA A 195 -16.95 -16.58 3.11
C ALA A 195 -15.74 -17.40 3.56
N GLU A 196 -14.71 -16.76 4.12
CA GLU A 196 -13.54 -17.46 4.69
C GLU A 196 -13.91 -18.37 5.87
N LEU A 197 -14.95 -18.00 6.63
CA LEU A 197 -15.47 -18.80 7.76
C LEU A 197 -16.52 -19.84 7.35
N GLY A 198 -16.84 -19.97 6.06
CA GLY A 198 -17.83 -20.92 5.57
C GLY A 198 -19.29 -20.60 5.92
N LEU A 199 -19.61 -19.37 6.33
CA LEU A 199 -20.97 -18.96 6.72
C LEU A 199 -21.79 -18.56 5.48
N LYS A 200 -22.36 -19.56 4.83
CA LYS A 200 -23.04 -19.44 3.53
C LYS A 200 -24.24 -18.48 3.53
N GLU A 201 -25.10 -18.53 4.55
CA GLU A 201 -26.31 -17.69 4.60
C GLU A 201 -25.96 -16.19 4.67
N ASP A 202 -24.92 -15.84 5.42
CA ASP A 202 -24.42 -14.46 5.54
C ASP A 202 -23.93 -13.91 4.20
N VAL A 203 -23.16 -14.74 3.48
CA VAL A 203 -22.61 -14.39 2.16
C VAL A 203 -23.73 -14.22 1.14
N ILE A 204 -24.66 -15.18 1.04
CA ILE A 204 -25.78 -15.13 0.09
C ILE A 204 -26.68 -13.92 0.35
N THR A 205 -27.02 -13.65 1.62
CA THR A 205 -27.88 -12.51 1.99
C THR A 205 -27.25 -11.19 1.56
N ALA A 206 -25.95 -11.02 1.80
CA ALA A 206 -25.24 -9.81 1.41
C ALA A 206 -25.04 -9.72 -0.12
N ALA A 207 -24.80 -10.83 -0.81
CA ALA A 207 -24.69 -10.90 -2.26
C ALA A 207 -26.00 -10.50 -2.96
N GLU A 208 -27.14 -11.04 -2.51
CA GLU A 208 -28.48 -10.69 -3.01
C GLU A 208 -28.78 -9.19 -2.81
N SER A 209 -28.36 -8.61 -1.68
CA SER A 209 -28.45 -7.17 -1.48
C SER A 209 -27.52 -6.39 -2.43
N GLY A 210 -26.32 -6.89 -2.69
CA GLY A 210 -25.38 -6.30 -3.65
C GLY A 210 -25.90 -6.31 -5.09
N ILE A 211 -26.66 -7.33 -5.48
CA ILE A 211 -27.33 -7.36 -6.79
C ILE A 211 -28.43 -6.30 -6.86
N LYS A 212 -29.29 -6.24 -5.83
CA LYS A 212 -30.44 -5.31 -5.79
C LYS A 212 -30.02 -3.85 -5.69
N ASN A 213 -28.95 -3.58 -4.95
CA ASN A 213 -28.40 -2.25 -4.77
C ASN A 213 -26.87 -2.33 -4.80
N PRO A 214 -26.26 -2.25 -6.00
CA PRO A 214 -24.82 -2.39 -6.15
C PRO A 214 -24.00 -1.29 -5.46
N ALA A 215 -24.69 -0.28 -4.89
CA ALA A 215 -24.08 0.83 -4.17
C ALA A 215 -22.86 1.41 -4.90
N HIS A 216 -22.95 1.45 -6.23
CA HIS A 216 -21.79 1.66 -7.10
C HIS A 216 -21.20 3.06 -6.91
N ASN A 217 -22.04 4.06 -6.67
CA ASN A 217 -21.67 5.48 -6.60
C ASN A 217 -20.77 5.95 -7.77
N GLU A 218 -20.74 5.14 -8.84
CA GLU A 218 -19.86 5.26 -10.00
C GLU A 218 -18.38 5.36 -9.60
N MET A 219 -17.97 4.69 -8.52
CA MET A 219 -16.58 4.67 -8.06
C MET A 219 -15.92 3.34 -8.41
N SER A 220 -14.71 3.37 -8.95
CA SER A 220 -13.92 2.17 -9.29
C SER A 220 -13.69 1.23 -8.10
N ASP A 221 -13.76 1.75 -6.88
CA ASP A 221 -13.85 1.01 -5.60
C ASP A 221 -14.85 -0.15 -5.68
N SER A 222 -15.98 0.08 -6.36
CA SER A 222 -17.10 -0.85 -6.43
C SER A 222 -16.75 -2.20 -7.03
N VAL A 223 -15.71 -2.27 -7.88
CA VAL A 223 -15.19 -3.54 -8.41
C VAL A 223 -14.80 -4.47 -7.27
N PHE A 224 -14.06 -3.99 -6.26
CA PHE A 224 -13.76 -4.78 -5.07
C PHE A 224 -14.93 -4.90 -4.10
N MET A 225 -15.75 -3.85 -3.99
CA MET A 225 -16.84 -3.86 -3.02
C MET A 225 -17.90 -4.92 -3.30
N ILE A 226 -18.11 -5.28 -4.58
CA ILE A 226 -19.21 -6.13 -5.05
C ILE A 226 -18.72 -7.43 -5.68
N CYS A 227 -17.85 -7.38 -6.69
CA CYS A 227 -17.53 -8.55 -7.52
C CYS A 227 -16.99 -9.76 -6.73
N PRO A 228 -16.09 -9.61 -5.73
CA PRO A 228 -15.56 -10.74 -4.96
C PRO A 228 -16.63 -11.48 -4.16
N LEU A 229 -17.55 -10.74 -3.52
CA LEU A 229 -18.59 -11.38 -2.71
C LEU A 229 -19.60 -12.11 -3.60
N LEU A 230 -19.96 -11.54 -4.75
CA LEU A 230 -20.82 -12.22 -5.72
C LEU A 230 -20.17 -13.52 -6.21
N ALA A 231 -18.87 -13.51 -6.53
CA ALA A 231 -18.18 -14.74 -6.92
C ALA A 231 -18.12 -15.76 -5.76
N ALA A 232 -17.87 -15.32 -4.52
CA ALA A 232 -17.92 -16.19 -3.35
C ALA A 232 -19.31 -16.81 -3.13
N ALA A 233 -20.38 -16.03 -3.32
CA ALA A 233 -21.76 -16.52 -3.28
C ALA A 233 -22.01 -17.57 -4.36
N GLY A 234 -21.53 -17.35 -5.59
CA GLY A 234 -21.59 -18.35 -6.68
C GLY A 234 -20.91 -19.66 -6.29
N ARG A 235 -19.66 -19.59 -5.79
CA ARG A 235 -18.91 -20.77 -5.34
C ARG A 235 -19.63 -21.54 -4.23
N MET A 236 -20.17 -20.84 -3.23
CA MET A 236 -20.79 -21.47 -2.06
C MET A 236 -22.21 -21.98 -2.33
N SER A 237 -22.94 -21.35 -3.26
CA SER A 237 -24.31 -21.74 -3.64
C SER A 237 -24.35 -22.79 -4.74
N GLY A 238 -23.40 -22.76 -5.69
CA GLY A 238 -23.47 -23.47 -6.96
C GLY A 238 -24.35 -22.77 -8.00
N GLU A 239 -24.80 -21.53 -7.77
CA GLU A 239 -25.68 -20.80 -8.69
C GLU A 239 -24.90 -19.83 -9.59
N ASP A 240 -24.95 -20.05 -10.90
CA ASP A 240 -24.24 -19.23 -11.91
C ASP A 240 -24.67 -17.76 -11.94
N LYS A 241 -25.89 -17.46 -11.47
CA LYS A 241 -26.44 -16.09 -11.45
C LYS A 241 -25.53 -15.09 -10.72
N TYR A 242 -24.81 -15.53 -9.68
CA TYR A 242 -23.92 -14.65 -8.94
C TYR A 242 -22.62 -14.38 -9.70
N PHE A 243 -22.08 -15.37 -10.41
CA PHE A 243 -20.93 -15.16 -11.29
C PHE A 243 -21.29 -14.21 -12.43
N GLN A 244 -22.46 -14.40 -13.05
CA GLN A 244 -22.98 -13.53 -14.09
C GLN A 244 -23.15 -12.09 -13.59
N ALA A 245 -23.78 -11.90 -12.42
CA ALA A 245 -23.94 -10.58 -11.81
C ALA A 245 -22.58 -9.91 -11.48
N SER A 246 -21.56 -10.70 -11.11
CA SER A 246 -20.20 -10.20 -10.88
C SER A 246 -19.56 -9.65 -12.15
N VAL A 247 -19.74 -10.36 -13.28
CA VAL A 247 -19.23 -9.94 -14.60
C VAL A 247 -19.97 -8.70 -15.10
N GLU A 248 -21.30 -8.67 -15.01
CA GLU A 248 -22.11 -7.51 -15.42
C GLU A 248 -21.77 -6.25 -14.59
N HIS A 249 -21.50 -6.43 -13.29
CA HIS A 249 -21.06 -5.33 -12.44
C HIS A 249 -19.68 -4.80 -12.84
N LEU A 250 -18.74 -5.69 -13.18
CA LEU A 250 -17.43 -5.29 -13.69
C LEU A 250 -17.57 -4.49 -14.99
N GLU A 251 -18.34 -4.99 -15.96
CA GLU A 251 -18.54 -4.32 -17.25
C GLU A 251 -19.12 -2.92 -17.06
N ARG A 252 -20.16 -2.79 -16.22
CA ARG A 252 -20.73 -1.47 -15.87
C ARG A 252 -19.71 -0.53 -15.23
N MET A 253 -18.85 -1.04 -14.34
CA MET A 253 -17.81 -0.21 -13.73
C MET A 253 -16.70 0.15 -14.72
N GLN A 254 -16.43 -0.68 -15.72
CA GLN A 254 -15.51 -0.33 -16.80
C GLN A 254 -16.09 0.78 -17.68
N ASP A 255 -17.38 0.74 -18.01
CA ASP A 255 -18.04 1.81 -18.76
C ASP A 255 -17.92 3.17 -18.06
N PHE A 256 -18.03 3.19 -16.72
CA PHE A 256 -17.90 4.42 -15.95
C PHE A 256 -16.44 4.85 -15.74
N CYS A 257 -15.55 3.90 -15.45
CA CYS A 257 -14.28 4.21 -14.81
C CYS A 257 -13.03 3.73 -15.56
N LEU A 258 -13.13 2.82 -16.52
CA LEU A 258 -11.95 2.38 -17.27
C LEU A 258 -11.56 3.46 -18.28
N ARG A 259 -10.28 3.84 -18.30
CA ARG A 259 -9.71 4.75 -19.30
C ARG A 259 -9.10 3.96 -20.45
N ASP A 260 -8.92 4.63 -21.59
CA ASP A 260 -8.33 4.04 -22.81
C ASP A 260 -6.89 3.54 -22.61
N ASP A 261 -6.16 4.09 -21.63
CA ASP A 261 -4.80 3.68 -21.29
C ASP A 261 -4.74 2.46 -20.34
N GLY A 262 -5.90 1.91 -19.95
CA GLY A 262 -6.01 0.68 -19.17
C GLY A 262 -5.94 0.85 -17.64
N ILE A 263 -5.83 2.09 -17.15
CA ILE A 263 -5.99 2.41 -15.72
C ILE A 263 -7.40 2.97 -15.46
N TYR A 264 -7.82 3.01 -14.19
CA TYR A 264 -9.14 3.48 -13.80
C TYR A 264 -9.08 4.93 -13.34
N ARG A 265 -10.02 5.77 -13.80
CA ARG A 265 -10.41 6.98 -13.07
C ARG A 265 -11.17 6.56 -11.81
N HIS A 266 -11.14 7.38 -10.76
CA HIS A 266 -11.90 7.05 -9.55
C HIS A 266 -13.41 7.07 -9.84
N SER A 267 -13.92 8.12 -10.49
CA SER A 267 -15.32 8.22 -10.89
C SER A 267 -15.47 9.03 -12.19
N PRO A 268 -16.66 9.07 -12.80
CA PRO A 268 -16.94 9.92 -13.97
C PRO A 268 -16.87 11.43 -13.71
N LEU A 269 -16.62 11.88 -12.47
CA LEU A 269 -16.58 13.31 -12.15
C LEU A 269 -15.29 13.98 -12.64
N ASP A 270 -14.20 13.23 -12.78
CA ASP A 270 -12.92 13.73 -13.30
C ASP A 270 -12.01 12.60 -13.81
N GLU A 271 -10.89 12.97 -14.44
CA GLU A 271 -9.96 12.02 -15.07
C GLU A 271 -8.92 11.41 -14.09
N ALA A 272 -8.95 11.74 -12.80
CA ALA A 272 -7.88 11.35 -11.88
C ALA A 272 -7.83 9.83 -11.70
N ALA A 273 -6.69 9.26 -12.08
CA ALA A 273 -6.32 7.89 -11.78
C ALA A 273 -5.85 7.77 -10.32
N TRP A 274 -6.76 7.94 -9.38
CA TRP A 274 -6.47 7.86 -7.96
C TRP A 274 -5.87 6.48 -7.60
N GLY A 275 -4.80 6.48 -6.80
CA GLY A 275 -4.01 5.30 -6.48
C GLY A 275 -4.85 4.16 -5.93
N ARG A 276 -5.60 4.39 -4.84
CA ARG A 276 -6.47 3.36 -4.28
C ARG A 276 -7.70 3.07 -5.16
N GLY A 277 -8.13 4.04 -5.96
CA GLY A 277 -9.14 3.85 -7.00
C GLY A 277 -8.70 2.86 -8.08
N ASN A 278 -7.39 2.66 -8.28
CA ASN A 278 -6.82 1.60 -9.12
C ASN A 278 -6.51 0.33 -8.32
N GLY A 279 -6.10 0.49 -7.05
CA GLY A 279 -5.88 -0.63 -6.14
C GLY A 279 -7.12 -1.49 -5.94
N PHE A 280 -8.31 -0.90 -5.87
CA PHE A 280 -9.57 -1.65 -5.69
C PHE A 280 -9.89 -2.55 -6.89
N PRO A 281 -9.91 -2.09 -8.16
CA PRO A 281 -10.02 -2.98 -9.31
C PRO A 281 -8.95 -4.09 -9.32
N ALA A 282 -7.68 -3.76 -9.04
CA ALA A 282 -6.62 -4.78 -8.99
C ALA A 282 -6.87 -5.87 -7.93
N LEU A 283 -7.20 -5.47 -6.69
CA LEU A 283 -7.51 -6.40 -5.60
C LEU A 283 -8.81 -7.18 -5.86
N GLY A 284 -9.85 -6.48 -6.31
CA GLY A 284 -11.17 -7.03 -6.61
C GLY A 284 -11.12 -8.11 -7.67
N LEU A 285 -10.48 -7.83 -8.80
CA LEU A 285 -10.35 -8.79 -9.89
C LEU A 285 -9.52 -10.03 -9.47
N ALA A 286 -8.41 -9.83 -8.74
CA ALA A 286 -7.62 -10.95 -8.22
C ALA A 286 -8.43 -11.85 -7.28
N TRP A 287 -9.28 -11.25 -6.44
CA TRP A 287 -10.15 -11.98 -5.51
C TRP A 287 -11.29 -12.67 -6.24
N THR A 288 -11.99 -11.98 -7.15
CA THR A 288 -13.05 -12.56 -7.99
C THR A 288 -12.56 -13.76 -8.78
N LEU A 289 -11.37 -13.69 -9.39
CA LEU A 289 -10.77 -14.83 -10.10
C LEU A 289 -10.42 -16.01 -9.19
N SER A 290 -10.13 -15.75 -7.91
CA SER A 290 -9.87 -16.82 -6.91
C SER A 290 -11.15 -17.57 -6.51
N GLU A 291 -12.31 -16.94 -6.74
CA GLU A 291 -13.63 -17.41 -6.33
C GLU A 291 -14.43 -18.01 -7.51
N MET A 292 -14.11 -17.57 -8.74
CA MET A 292 -14.84 -17.92 -9.95
C MET A 292 -14.24 -19.16 -10.64
N PRO A 293 -15.04 -20.18 -10.97
CA PRO A 293 -14.59 -21.35 -11.72
C PRO A 293 -13.95 -20.98 -13.05
N ALA A 294 -12.86 -21.67 -13.42
CA ALA A 294 -12.13 -21.40 -14.65
C ALA A 294 -12.91 -21.74 -15.93
N ASP A 295 -13.90 -22.63 -15.83
CA ASP A 295 -14.80 -23.05 -16.89
C ASP A 295 -16.07 -22.19 -17.01
N PHE A 296 -16.32 -21.27 -16.08
CA PHE A 296 -17.42 -20.33 -16.19
C PHE A 296 -17.19 -19.39 -17.41
N PRO A 297 -18.14 -19.28 -18.36
CA PRO A 297 -17.93 -18.53 -19.61
C PRO A 297 -17.48 -17.07 -19.41
N GLY A 298 -17.96 -16.40 -18.37
CA GLY A 298 -17.61 -15.02 -18.04
C GLY A 298 -16.23 -14.84 -17.42
N GLN A 299 -15.58 -15.91 -16.93
CA GLN A 299 -14.28 -15.83 -16.26
C GLN A 299 -13.21 -15.23 -17.17
N LYS A 300 -13.19 -15.60 -18.45
CA LYS A 300 -12.21 -15.11 -19.42
C LYS A 300 -12.22 -13.58 -19.52
N LYS A 301 -13.39 -12.95 -19.43
CA LYS A 301 -13.51 -11.48 -19.44
C LYS A 301 -12.88 -10.85 -18.21
N VAL A 302 -13.11 -11.44 -17.03
CA VAL A 302 -12.50 -11.00 -15.76
C VAL A 302 -10.97 -11.14 -15.83
N LEU A 303 -10.49 -12.27 -16.36
CA LEU A 303 -9.06 -12.56 -16.49
C LEU A 303 -8.36 -11.57 -17.44
N VAL A 304 -8.94 -11.31 -18.62
CA VAL A 304 -8.39 -10.34 -19.57
C VAL A 304 -8.39 -8.93 -18.97
N SER A 305 -9.47 -8.55 -18.27
CA SER A 305 -9.55 -7.25 -17.58
C SER A 305 -8.45 -7.10 -16.52
N PHE A 306 -8.21 -8.17 -15.74
CA PHE A 306 -7.17 -8.22 -14.73
C PHE A 306 -5.77 -8.07 -15.34
N GLN A 307 -5.46 -8.84 -16.38
CA GLN A 307 -4.17 -8.82 -17.07
C GLN A 307 -3.89 -7.47 -17.72
N ASN A 308 -4.87 -6.90 -18.42
CA ASN A 308 -4.75 -5.59 -19.07
C ASN A 308 -4.51 -4.50 -18.03
N HIS A 309 -5.27 -4.51 -16.93
CA HIS A 309 -5.14 -3.51 -15.89
C HIS A 309 -3.78 -3.55 -15.19
N LEU A 310 -3.30 -4.74 -14.80
CA LEU A 310 -1.98 -4.87 -14.18
C LEU A 310 -0.83 -4.56 -15.15
N SER A 311 -1.00 -4.85 -16.44
CA SER A 311 -0.04 -4.45 -17.48
C SER A 311 0.01 -2.94 -17.68
N ALA A 312 -1.12 -2.25 -17.55
CA ALA A 312 -1.15 -0.79 -17.56
C ALA A 312 -0.46 -0.22 -16.30
N LEU A 313 -0.80 -0.72 -15.11
CA LEU A 313 -0.18 -0.29 -13.85
C LEU A 313 1.33 -0.55 -13.78
N ALA A 314 1.83 -1.61 -14.41
CA ALA A 314 3.26 -1.93 -14.48
C ALA A 314 4.10 -0.78 -15.06
N LYS A 315 3.53 0.05 -15.94
CA LYS A 315 4.18 1.20 -16.57
C LYS A 315 4.36 2.39 -15.61
N HIS A 316 3.70 2.37 -14.46
CA HIS A 316 3.63 3.50 -13.52
C HIS A 316 4.30 3.22 -12.17
N GLN A 317 4.96 2.08 -11.98
CA GLN A 317 5.74 1.85 -10.76
C GLN A 317 6.97 2.76 -10.76
N ASP A 318 7.16 3.52 -9.68
CA ASP A 318 8.30 4.40 -9.56
C ASP A 318 9.58 3.65 -9.16
N ALA A 319 10.73 4.34 -9.20
CA ALA A 319 12.02 3.77 -8.86
C ALA A 319 12.12 3.27 -7.40
N SER A 320 11.23 3.71 -6.51
CA SER A 320 11.16 3.22 -5.14
C SER A 320 10.39 1.90 -5.01
N GLY A 321 9.70 1.47 -6.05
CA GLY A 321 8.79 0.33 -6.06
C GLY A 321 7.34 0.67 -5.71
N MET A 322 7.03 1.94 -5.50
CA MET A 322 5.70 2.39 -5.08
C MET A 322 4.87 2.85 -6.28
N TRP A 323 3.55 2.80 -6.12
CA TRP A 323 2.62 3.56 -6.93
C TRP A 323 2.23 4.86 -6.21
N HIS A 324 1.86 5.85 -6.99
CA HIS A 324 1.56 7.20 -6.52
C HIS A 324 0.08 7.37 -6.14
N GLN A 325 -0.20 8.36 -5.28
CA GLN A 325 -1.54 8.79 -4.88
C GLN A 325 -2.41 9.11 -6.10
N VAL A 326 -1.81 9.62 -7.17
CA VAL A 326 -2.40 9.61 -8.51
C VAL A 326 -1.42 8.89 -9.44
N ILE A 327 -1.85 7.75 -9.99
CA ILE A 327 -1.00 6.76 -10.69
C ILE A 327 -0.16 7.39 -11.80
N ASP A 328 -0.78 8.26 -12.60
CA ASP A 328 -0.16 8.89 -13.77
C ASP A 328 0.43 10.28 -13.48
N LYS A 329 0.52 10.70 -12.20
CA LYS A 329 1.14 11.96 -11.77
C LYS A 329 2.28 11.70 -10.78
N PRO A 330 3.53 11.58 -11.25
CA PRO A 330 4.68 11.26 -10.40
C PRO A 330 5.00 12.34 -9.36
N GLY A 331 4.46 13.56 -9.50
CA GLY A 331 4.59 14.61 -8.48
C GLY A 331 3.68 14.40 -7.26
N SER A 332 2.68 13.51 -7.32
CA SER A 332 1.87 13.17 -6.16
C SER A 332 2.67 12.23 -5.24
N TYR A 333 2.32 12.14 -3.96
CA TYR A 333 3.09 11.31 -3.03
C TYR A 333 2.90 9.81 -3.32
N ARG A 334 3.90 9.00 -2.97
CA ARG A 334 3.82 7.52 -3.04
C ARG A 334 2.77 7.03 -2.06
N GLU A 335 1.81 6.22 -2.48
CA GLU A 335 0.68 5.83 -1.63
C GLU A 335 0.75 4.36 -1.20
N PHE A 336 0.70 4.14 0.11
CA PHE A 336 0.94 2.86 0.74
C PHE A 336 -0.13 1.82 0.42
N THR A 337 -1.41 2.16 0.55
CA THR A 337 -2.48 1.16 0.43
C THR A 337 -2.68 0.68 -1.01
N SER A 338 -2.61 1.58 -1.99
CA SER A 338 -2.61 1.29 -3.43
C SER A 338 -1.46 0.37 -3.78
N THR A 339 -0.25 0.67 -3.31
CA THR A 339 0.92 -0.18 -3.54
C THR A 339 0.71 -1.57 -2.94
N CYS A 340 0.13 -1.68 -1.73
CA CYS A 340 -0.22 -2.97 -1.14
C CYS A 340 -1.16 -3.79 -2.03
N MET A 341 -2.25 -3.15 -2.50
CA MET A 341 -3.30 -3.81 -3.27
C MET A 341 -2.81 -4.26 -4.66
N ILE A 342 -2.06 -3.40 -5.36
CA ILE A 342 -1.48 -3.72 -6.67
C ILE A 342 -0.44 -4.83 -6.54
N THR A 343 0.44 -4.76 -5.53
CA THR A 343 1.46 -5.80 -5.29
C THR A 343 0.81 -7.13 -4.92
N PHE A 344 -0.23 -7.12 -4.08
CA PHE A 344 -1.00 -8.32 -3.74
C PHE A 344 -1.60 -8.96 -4.99
N ALA A 345 -2.22 -8.15 -5.85
CA ALA A 345 -2.82 -8.60 -7.09
C ALA A 345 -1.79 -9.26 -8.01
N MET A 346 -0.59 -8.66 -8.17
CA MET A 346 0.51 -9.25 -8.94
C MET A 346 0.95 -10.61 -8.38
N LEU A 347 1.17 -10.70 -7.07
CA LEU A 347 1.57 -11.95 -6.41
C LEU A 347 0.50 -13.03 -6.57
N ARG A 348 -0.78 -12.68 -6.34
CA ARG A 348 -1.91 -13.59 -6.51
C ARG A 348 -2.04 -14.08 -7.95
N GLY A 349 -1.86 -13.18 -8.93
CA GLY A 349 -1.89 -13.51 -10.35
C GLY A 349 -0.79 -14.48 -10.74
N MET A 350 0.45 -14.23 -10.33
CA MET A 350 1.55 -15.18 -10.58
C MET A 350 1.35 -16.51 -9.86
N ARG A 351 0.87 -16.49 -8.60
CA ARG A 351 0.62 -17.72 -7.82
C ARG A 351 -0.42 -18.62 -8.47
N ASN A 352 -1.39 -18.07 -9.19
CA ASN A 352 -2.42 -18.83 -9.90
C ASN A 352 -2.14 -19.02 -11.40
N GLY A 353 -0.98 -18.57 -11.91
CA GLY A 353 -0.61 -18.71 -13.32
C GLY A 353 -1.36 -17.75 -14.26
N TRP A 354 -1.98 -16.70 -13.75
CA TRP A 354 -2.69 -15.68 -14.54
C TRP A 354 -1.74 -14.61 -15.09
N LEU A 355 -0.56 -14.46 -14.51
CA LEU A 355 0.45 -13.47 -14.91
C LEU A 355 1.78 -14.17 -15.16
N ASP A 356 2.49 -13.66 -16.17
CA ASP A 356 3.86 -14.05 -16.46
C ASP A 356 4.81 -13.63 -15.33
N ARG A 357 5.74 -14.51 -14.95
CA ARG A 357 6.65 -14.26 -13.84
C ARG A 357 7.77 -13.30 -14.23
N ASP A 358 8.31 -13.42 -15.43
CA ASP A 358 9.47 -12.62 -15.84
C ASP A 358 9.15 -11.13 -15.84
N THR A 359 7.91 -10.79 -16.19
CA THR A 359 7.39 -9.42 -16.15
C THR A 359 7.05 -8.97 -14.72
N PHE A 360 6.28 -9.77 -13.97
CA PHE A 360 5.63 -9.29 -12.73
C PHE A 360 6.40 -9.57 -11.44
N GLU A 361 7.32 -10.54 -11.42
CA GLU A 361 8.11 -10.86 -10.22
C GLU A 361 9.01 -9.68 -9.80
N PRO A 362 9.80 -9.05 -10.68
CA PRO A 362 10.60 -7.88 -10.32
C PRO A 362 9.76 -6.69 -9.83
N LEU A 363 8.57 -6.49 -10.40
CA LEU A 363 7.63 -5.44 -9.97
C LEU A 363 7.13 -5.71 -8.55
N SER A 364 6.70 -6.94 -8.29
CA SER A 364 6.17 -7.35 -6.99
C SER A 364 7.23 -7.33 -5.89
N ASP A 365 8.47 -7.69 -6.22
CA ASP A 365 9.61 -7.64 -5.30
C ASP A 365 9.93 -6.21 -4.88
N ARG A 366 9.94 -5.27 -5.83
CA ARG A 366 10.14 -3.85 -5.52
C ARG A 366 9.00 -3.30 -4.67
N GLY A 367 7.75 -3.62 -5.02
CA GLY A 367 6.57 -3.25 -4.25
C GLY A 367 6.62 -3.75 -2.81
N TRP A 368 6.88 -5.05 -2.62
CA TRP A 368 7.04 -5.65 -1.30
C TRP A 368 8.16 -5.00 -0.49
N ASN A 369 9.33 -4.80 -1.09
CA ASN A 369 10.46 -4.16 -0.44
C ASN A 369 10.16 -2.71 -0.02
N ALA A 370 9.38 -1.99 -0.81
CA ALA A 370 8.95 -0.63 -0.49
C ALA A 370 7.93 -0.59 0.66
N ILE A 371 7.01 -1.56 0.71
CA ILE A 371 5.99 -1.66 1.76
C ILE A 371 6.59 -2.04 3.11
N LYS A 372 7.42 -3.08 3.20
CA LYS A 372 7.97 -3.52 4.51
C LYS A 372 8.85 -2.45 5.16
N LYS A 373 9.45 -1.54 4.39
CA LYS A 373 10.20 -0.39 4.91
C LYS A 373 9.30 0.68 5.55
N ARG A 374 8.01 0.73 5.20
CA ARG A 374 7.03 1.73 5.68
C ARG A 374 6.20 1.29 6.87
N VAL A 375 6.40 0.06 7.32
CA VAL A 375 5.78 -0.51 8.54
C VAL A 375 6.81 -0.45 9.67
N SER A 376 6.46 0.07 10.85
CA SER A 376 7.33 0.04 12.04
C SER A 376 7.76 -1.38 12.40
N LEU A 377 8.83 -1.53 13.18
CA LEU A 377 9.28 -2.85 13.64
C LEU A 377 8.21 -3.60 14.45
N ASP A 378 7.47 -2.88 15.30
CA ASP A 378 6.35 -3.44 16.07
C ASP A 378 5.06 -3.66 15.24
N GLY A 379 5.03 -3.19 13.99
CA GLY A 379 3.88 -3.32 13.10
C GLY A 379 2.77 -2.28 13.33
N LYS A 380 2.83 -1.48 14.39
CA LYS A 380 1.75 -0.55 14.76
C LYS A 380 1.66 0.67 13.86
N SER A 381 2.78 1.31 13.53
CA SER A 381 2.82 2.59 12.82
C SER A 381 3.15 2.40 11.34
N ILE A 382 2.41 3.08 10.47
CA ILE A 382 2.59 3.02 9.01
C ILE A 382 2.65 4.45 8.46
N VAL A 383 3.43 4.64 7.39
CA VAL A 383 3.51 5.95 6.70
C VAL A 383 2.99 5.85 5.28
N ASP A 384 2.62 7.01 4.73
CA ASP A 384 2.22 7.20 3.34
C ASP A 384 0.84 6.60 2.96
N GLY A 385 -0.01 6.33 3.95
CA GLY A 385 -1.38 5.85 3.71
C GLY A 385 -2.37 6.98 3.46
N CYS A 386 -3.05 7.02 2.31
CA CYS A 386 -4.05 8.06 2.05
C CYS A 386 -5.24 7.96 3.02
N THR A 387 -5.63 9.10 3.61
CA THR A 387 -6.84 9.21 4.45
C THR A 387 -8.13 8.78 3.73
N GLY A 388 -9.22 8.62 4.49
CA GLY A 388 -10.53 8.25 3.95
C GLY A 388 -10.92 9.22 2.85
N THR A 389 -11.21 8.70 1.65
CA THR A 389 -11.40 9.50 0.45
C THR A 389 -12.49 8.83 -0.39
N GLY A 390 -13.60 9.53 -0.59
CA GLY A 390 -14.61 9.15 -1.59
C GLY A 390 -14.35 9.89 -2.91
N LYS A 391 -15.34 9.89 -3.81
CA LYS A 391 -15.28 10.68 -5.05
C LYS A 391 -14.96 12.15 -4.77
N GLN A 392 -13.97 12.67 -5.46
CA GLN A 392 -13.66 14.10 -5.49
C GLN A 392 -14.21 14.70 -6.79
N LYS A 393 -14.03 16.02 -6.95
CA LYS A 393 -14.51 16.75 -8.14
C LYS A 393 -13.37 17.26 -9.01
N SER A 394 -12.12 17.04 -8.60
CA SER A 394 -10.96 17.53 -9.31
C SER A 394 -9.71 16.71 -8.99
N LEU A 395 -8.77 16.70 -9.92
CA LEU A 395 -7.42 16.15 -9.72
C LEU A 395 -6.72 16.76 -8.50
N GLN A 396 -6.89 18.07 -8.29
CA GLN A 396 -6.26 18.78 -7.17
C GLN A 396 -6.72 18.23 -5.82
N ASP A 397 -8.01 17.91 -5.69
CA ASP A 397 -8.57 17.35 -4.46
C ASP A 397 -7.98 15.98 -4.14
N TYR A 398 -7.69 15.16 -5.16
CA TYR A 398 -6.95 13.90 -4.98
C TYR A 398 -5.49 14.12 -4.59
N TYR A 399 -4.86 15.11 -5.19
CA TYR A 399 -3.46 15.47 -4.93
C TYR A 399 -3.22 15.90 -3.48
N LEU A 400 -4.17 16.67 -2.93
CA LEU A 400 -4.10 17.26 -1.59
C LEU A 400 -4.58 16.34 -0.47
N ARG A 401 -4.99 15.10 -0.77
CA ARG A 401 -5.43 14.17 0.29
C ARG A 401 -4.28 13.87 1.25
N THR A 402 -4.55 14.03 2.53
CA THR A 402 -3.58 13.77 3.59
C THR A 402 -3.05 12.33 3.54
N ALA A 403 -1.72 12.17 3.52
CA ALA A 403 -1.10 10.89 3.84
C ALA A 403 -0.89 10.79 5.35
N ILE A 404 -1.42 9.71 5.91
CA ILE A 404 -1.38 9.36 7.32
C ILE A 404 0.01 8.88 7.70
N LEU A 405 0.37 9.19 8.95
CA LEU A 405 1.62 8.85 9.58
C LEU A 405 1.28 8.33 10.98
N GLY A 406 1.44 7.02 11.18
CA GLY A 406 1.09 6.35 12.42
C GLY A 406 0.09 5.21 12.23
N PRO A 407 -0.63 4.81 13.30
CA PRO A 407 -1.58 3.71 13.24
C PRO A 407 -2.79 4.05 12.35
N ASP A 408 -3.16 3.15 11.45
CA ASP A 408 -4.38 3.26 10.63
C ASP A 408 -4.84 1.86 10.21
N ASP A 409 -6.10 1.53 10.53
CA ASP A 409 -6.66 0.18 10.32
C ASP A 409 -6.69 -0.23 8.84
N ARG A 410 -6.80 0.72 7.90
CA ARG A 410 -6.80 0.42 6.46
C ARG A 410 -5.41 0.01 6.00
N CYS A 411 -4.41 0.79 6.42
CA CYS A 411 -3.02 0.49 6.15
C CYS A 411 -2.64 -0.87 6.75
N GLY A 412 -3.01 -1.11 8.01
CA GLY A 412 -2.77 -2.39 8.69
C GLY A 412 -3.41 -3.57 7.97
N ALA A 413 -4.69 -3.46 7.60
CA ALA A 413 -5.41 -4.50 6.88
C ALA A 413 -4.76 -4.85 5.53
N MET A 414 -4.44 -3.84 4.71
CA MET A 414 -3.85 -4.05 3.39
C MET A 414 -2.41 -4.57 3.47
N ALA A 415 -1.62 -4.10 4.43
CA ALA A 415 -0.27 -4.58 4.67
C ALA A 415 -0.27 -6.05 5.12
N LEU A 416 -1.19 -6.43 6.01
CA LEU A 416 -1.29 -7.80 6.53
C LEU A 416 -1.71 -8.78 5.41
N LEU A 417 -2.67 -8.38 4.57
CA LEU A 417 -3.02 -9.17 3.38
C LEU A 417 -1.84 -9.33 2.42
N LEU A 418 -1.11 -8.26 2.10
CA LEU A 418 0.06 -8.34 1.24
C LEU A 418 1.16 -9.22 1.86
N ALA A 419 1.47 -9.04 3.14
CA ALA A 419 2.51 -9.79 3.83
C ALA A 419 2.22 -11.30 3.81
N THR A 420 0.97 -11.70 4.05
CA THR A 420 0.58 -13.11 3.96
C THR A 420 0.59 -13.64 2.52
N GLU A 421 0.14 -12.88 1.53
CA GLU A 421 0.25 -13.30 0.11
C GLU A 421 1.71 -13.48 -0.32
N ARG A 422 2.59 -12.58 0.12
CA ARG A 422 4.02 -12.70 -0.16
C ARG A 422 4.63 -13.94 0.50
N ALA A 423 4.23 -14.26 1.74
CA ALA A 423 4.67 -15.49 2.41
C ALA A 423 4.23 -16.75 1.64
N PHE A 424 2.97 -16.82 1.19
CA PHE A 424 2.50 -17.95 0.36
C PHE A 424 3.26 -18.05 -0.97
N TRP A 425 3.57 -16.92 -1.60
CA TRP A 425 4.37 -16.87 -2.82
C TRP A 425 5.78 -17.46 -2.59
N GLU A 426 6.46 -17.03 -1.53
CA GLU A 426 7.79 -17.52 -1.18
C GLU A 426 7.78 -19.02 -0.83
N GLN A 427 6.80 -19.50 -0.07
CA GLN A 427 6.64 -20.92 0.24
C GLN A 427 6.39 -21.78 -1.01
N LYS A 428 5.53 -21.32 -1.94
CA LYS A 428 5.26 -22.04 -3.20
C LYS A 428 6.53 -22.15 -4.05
N ASN A 429 7.30 -21.08 -4.15
CA ASN A 429 8.55 -21.05 -4.90
C ASN A 429 9.66 -21.88 -4.25
N ALA A 430 9.71 -21.95 -2.92
CA ALA A 430 10.63 -22.83 -2.23
C ALA A 430 10.34 -24.32 -2.50
N LYS A 431 9.06 -24.71 -2.67
CA LYS A 431 8.65 -26.08 -3.03
C LYS A 431 8.86 -26.44 -4.51
N ALA A 432 9.05 -25.45 -5.38
CA ALA A 432 9.23 -25.65 -6.82
C ALA A 432 10.72 -25.73 -7.24
N LYS A 433 11.64 -25.43 -6.32
CA LYS A 433 13.09 -25.62 -6.44
C LYS A 433 13.48 -26.91 -5.75
#